data_AF-A0A933UJ25-F1
#
_entry.id   AF-A0A933UJ25-F1
#
_cell.length_a   1.000
_cell.length_b   1.000
_cell.length_c   1.000
_cell.angle_alpha   90.00
_cell.angle_beta   90.00
_cell.angle_gamma   90.00
#
_symmetry.space_group_name_H-M   'P 1'
#
loop_
_entity.id
_entity.type
_entity.pdbx_description
1 polymer ?
#
loop_
_entity_poly.entity_id
_entity_poly.type
_entity_poly.pdbx_seq_one_letter_code
_entity_poly.pdbx_strand_id
1 'polypeptide(L)'
;MRLSLRRLVTLLTACTVLLAASALAATQCVVCEKNLGERFFWVTSPVLTERQPVCLACAKLETACFVCRIPVKAHSFKLEDGRRFCDRHARSLILDQREADGIFTDAKREMFRLLRGSGEMPNLNVSMKLVDGKVMTGLAKQLGLGHDQFTTVGLTRTRKDGAECFHTVFLLNGQTRSGLLAAGAHEYAHAWMNENVPPDRKLDPDAVEGFCELMAYKVMSDLREETEKQIILKNAYTRGQIDTFVQAEDEHHFHRIVHWVKSGVGERIKSSRTTTGLDLKRQDQPRLPSWPQAVPTPVPDTLQLKGISGRPGRWLALINNETLRAGESARVRVAATNVLVRCLAITEQSAMIELVATGERRTLSLPPR
;
A
#
# COMPACT_ATOMS: atom_id res chain seq x y z
N MET A 1 -28.89 51.99 24.52
CA MET A 1 -27.50 52.49 24.54
C MET A 1 -26.98 52.60 23.11
N ARG A 2 -26.90 53.82 22.55
CA ARG A 2 -26.31 54.05 21.22
C ARG A 2 -24.80 54.23 21.40
N LEU A 3 -24.00 53.21 21.07
CA LEU A 3 -22.56 53.41 20.92
C LEU A 3 -22.33 54.41 19.79
N SER A 4 -21.58 55.48 20.07
CA SER A 4 -21.31 56.52 19.06
C SER A 4 -20.50 55.91 17.91
N LEU A 5 -20.82 56.30 16.67
CA LEU A 5 -20.18 55.83 15.44
C LEU A 5 -18.64 55.93 15.51
N ARG A 6 -18.12 56.91 16.27
CA ARG A 6 -16.68 57.06 16.52
C ARG A 6 -16.10 55.88 17.29
N ARG A 7 -16.77 55.38 18.33
CA ARG A 7 -16.29 54.22 19.13
C ARG A 7 -16.33 52.92 18.32
N LEU A 8 -17.31 52.77 17.41
CA LEU A 8 -17.38 51.62 16.50
C LEU A 8 -16.21 51.63 15.51
N VAL A 9 -15.89 52.79 14.94
CA VAL A 9 -14.76 52.96 14.02
C VAL A 9 -13.42 52.73 14.71
N THR A 10 -13.23 53.20 15.96
CA THR A 10 -11.99 52.95 16.72
C THR A 10 -11.81 51.48 17.11
N LEU A 11 -12.91 50.78 17.44
CA LEU A 11 -12.87 49.34 17.71
C LEU A 11 -12.57 48.53 16.44
N LEU A 12 -13.15 48.91 15.31
CA LEU A 12 -12.88 48.26 14.01
C LEU A 12 -11.43 48.48 13.54
N THR A 13 -10.87 49.69 13.68
CA THR A 13 -9.46 49.93 13.32
C THR A 13 -8.48 49.24 14.26
N ALA A 14 -8.76 49.19 15.57
CA ALA A 14 -7.96 48.43 16.52
C ALA A 14 -8.00 46.91 16.22
N CYS A 15 -9.16 46.37 15.81
CA CYS A 15 -9.30 44.98 15.40
C CYS A 15 -8.51 44.67 14.11
N THR A 16 -8.49 45.57 13.13
CA THR A 16 -7.69 45.40 11.90
C THR A 16 -6.18 45.48 12.14
N VAL A 17 -5.71 46.30 13.09
CA VAL A 17 -4.27 46.37 13.45
C VAL A 17 -3.84 45.12 14.24
N LEU A 18 -4.72 44.58 15.10
CA LEU A 18 -4.46 43.32 15.81
C LEU A 18 -4.54 42.08 14.90
N LEU A 19 -5.34 42.12 13.83
CA LEU A 19 -5.39 41.06 12.82
C LEU A 19 -4.24 41.13 11.79
N ALA A 20 -3.65 42.31 11.55
CA ALA A 20 -2.47 42.46 10.69
C ALA A 20 -1.16 42.02 11.39
N ALA A 21 -1.14 41.93 12.72
CA ALA A 21 -0.04 41.37 13.51
C ALA A 21 -0.14 39.84 13.66
N SER A 22 -0.90 39.18 12.78
CA SER A 22 -0.88 37.72 12.61
C SER A 22 0.48 37.30 12.07
N ALA A 23 1.43 37.17 12.99
CA ALA A 23 2.64 36.37 12.94
C ALA A 23 3.08 35.93 11.53
N LEU A 24 4.03 36.67 10.95
CA LEU A 24 5.11 36.01 10.23
C LEU A 24 5.80 35.09 11.24
N ALA A 25 5.30 33.86 11.37
CA ALA A 25 5.96 32.83 12.14
C ALA A 25 7.38 32.72 11.56
N ALA A 26 8.38 33.18 12.31
CA ALA A 26 9.76 33.15 11.86
C ALA A 26 10.09 31.71 11.46
N THR A 27 10.38 31.48 10.19
CA THR A 27 10.68 30.15 9.69
C THR A 27 11.95 29.67 10.40
N GLN A 28 11.91 28.50 11.04
CA GLN A 28 13.06 27.94 11.76
C GLN A 28 13.80 26.92 10.89
N CYS A 29 15.11 26.83 11.08
CA CYS A 29 15.92 25.79 10.45
C CYS A 29 15.53 24.42 11.00
N VAL A 30 15.12 23.47 10.15
CA VAL A 30 14.72 22.12 10.59
C VAL A 30 15.86 21.31 11.23
N VAL A 31 17.12 21.74 11.06
CA VAL A 31 18.33 21.03 11.54
C VAL A 31 18.86 21.58 12.86
N CYS A 32 18.76 22.89 13.07
CA CYS A 32 19.34 23.54 14.26
C CYS A 32 18.36 24.39 15.04
N GLU A 33 17.11 24.48 14.60
CA GLU A 33 15.98 25.14 15.26
C GLU A 33 16.14 26.65 15.44
N LYS A 34 17.24 27.23 14.95
CA LYS A 34 17.46 28.68 14.92
C LYS A 34 16.51 29.34 13.92
N ASN A 35 16.02 30.53 14.28
CA ASN A 35 15.27 31.39 13.38
C ASN A 35 16.09 31.67 12.11
N LEU A 36 15.45 31.54 10.96
CA LEU A 36 16.05 31.85 9.67
C LEU A 36 16.00 33.35 9.43
N GLY A 37 17.11 33.88 8.94
CA GLY A 37 17.14 35.23 8.38
C GLY A 37 16.68 35.22 6.91
N GLU A 38 16.97 36.31 6.21
CA GLU A 38 16.56 36.51 4.80
C GLU A 38 17.10 35.46 3.83
N ARG A 39 18.21 34.78 4.17
CA ARG A 39 18.85 33.77 3.32
C ARG A 39 18.80 32.39 3.98
N PHE A 40 18.22 31.44 3.28
CA PHE A 40 18.14 30.03 3.65
C PHE A 40 17.90 29.16 2.40
N PHE A 41 17.99 27.83 2.56
CA PHE A 41 17.77 26.86 1.48
C PHE A 41 16.49 26.06 1.71
N TRP A 42 15.81 25.73 0.63
CA TRP A 42 14.72 24.76 0.61
C TRP A 42 15.27 23.39 0.19
N VAL A 43 15.25 22.42 1.10
CA VAL A 43 15.72 21.06 0.84
C VAL A 43 14.53 20.14 0.61
N THR A 44 14.56 19.37 -0.47
CA THR A 44 13.57 18.33 -0.75
C THR A 44 13.91 17.05 0.01
N SER A 45 12.88 16.34 0.47
CA SER A 45 13.02 15.04 1.13
C SER A 45 12.21 13.99 0.38
N PRO A 46 12.67 12.73 0.28
CA PRO A 46 11.85 11.66 -0.29
C PRO A 46 10.63 11.32 0.57
N VAL A 47 10.69 11.56 1.89
CA VAL A 47 9.66 11.13 2.85
C VAL A 47 8.81 12.28 3.41
N LEU A 48 9.10 13.53 3.03
CA LEU A 48 8.32 14.69 3.48
C LEU A 48 7.66 15.35 2.28
N THR A 49 6.38 15.69 2.45
CA THR A 49 5.55 16.34 1.42
C THR A 49 6.04 17.75 1.10
N GLU A 50 6.43 18.50 2.13
CA GLU A 50 6.88 19.88 2.01
C GLU A 50 8.41 19.98 1.97
N ARG A 51 8.90 20.95 1.19
CA ARG A 51 10.32 21.33 1.24
C ARG A 51 10.65 21.84 2.64
N GLN A 52 11.81 21.46 3.13
CA GLN A 52 12.23 21.80 4.49
C GLN A 52 13.20 22.96 4.47
N PRO A 53 13.00 23.98 5.32
CA PRO A 53 13.86 25.15 5.35
C PRO A 53 15.13 24.87 6.19
N VAL A 54 16.30 25.17 5.62
CA VAL A 54 17.62 24.88 6.21
C VAL A 54 18.50 26.13 6.13
N CYS A 55 19.15 26.51 7.25
CA CYS A 55 20.05 27.66 7.27
C CYS A 55 21.34 27.41 6.47
N LEU A 56 22.04 28.47 6.07
CA LEU A 56 23.28 28.37 5.27
C LEU A 56 24.34 27.44 5.89
N ALA A 57 24.48 27.47 7.22
CA ALA A 57 25.44 26.62 7.91
C ALA A 57 25.06 25.14 7.84
N CYS A 58 23.77 24.82 8.05
CA CYS A 58 23.29 23.44 8.02
C CYS A 58 23.23 22.86 6.61
N ALA A 59 23.01 23.69 5.58
CA ALA A 59 23.01 23.26 4.19
C ALA A 59 24.40 22.81 3.69
N LYS A 60 25.48 23.23 4.36
CA LYS A 60 26.86 22.83 4.06
C LYS A 60 27.31 21.55 4.77
N LEU A 61 26.47 20.94 5.60
CA LEU A 61 26.81 19.69 6.27
C LEU A 61 26.90 18.57 5.22
N GLU A 62 27.99 17.81 5.25
CA GLU A 62 28.25 16.73 4.29
C GLU A 62 27.45 15.45 4.59
N THR A 63 26.91 15.33 5.80
CA THR A 63 26.14 14.17 6.23
C THR A 63 24.65 14.47 6.25
N ALA A 64 23.84 13.51 5.79
CA ALA A 64 22.39 13.59 5.79
C ALA A 64 21.75 12.40 6.50
N CYS A 65 20.51 12.57 6.94
CA CYS A 65 19.71 11.49 7.49
C CYS A 65 19.44 10.44 6.41
N PHE A 66 19.66 9.16 6.74
CA PHE A 66 19.46 8.06 5.81
C PHE A 66 18.01 7.94 5.30
N VAL A 67 17.03 8.25 6.16
CA VAL A 67 15.60 8.19 5.83
C VAL A 67 15.18 9.42 5.03
N CYS A 68 15.25 10.62 5.62
CA CYS A 68 14.67 11.82 5.01
C CYS A 68 15.64 12.68 4.19
N ARG A 69 16.94 12.34 4.13
CA ARG A 69 17.97 13.07 3.39
C ARG A 69 18.19 14.53 3.83
N ILE A 70 17.57 14.97 4.92
CA ILE A 70 17.86 16.27 5.55
C ILE A 70 19.27 16.24 6.16
N PRO A 71 20.06 17.33 6.04
CA PRO A 71 21.39 17.40 6.66
C PRO A 71 21.35 17.15 8.18
N VAL A 72 22.36 16.46 8.70
CA VAL A 72 22.48 16.12 10.13
C VAL A 72 23.84 16.56 10.69
N LYS A 73 23.86 16.97 11.96
CA LYS A 73 25.08 17.40 12.66
C LYS A 73 25.98 16.20 12.95
N ALA A 74 27.27 16.46 13.19
CA ALA A 74 28.27 15.42 13.46
C ALA A 74 27.94 14.48 14.65
N HIS A 75 27.22 15.00 15.66
CA HIS A 75 26.80 14.26 16.85
C HIS A 75 25.38 13.65 16.75
N SER A 76 24.84 13.53 15.54
CA SER A 76 23.57 12.83 15.31
C SER A 76 23.66 11.35 15.67
N PHE A 77 22.51 10.71 15.89
CA PHE A 77 22.44 9.26 16.02
C PHE A 77 23.09 8.58 14.80
N LYS A 78 23.94 7.57 15.05
CA LYS A 78 24.75 6.88 14.05
C LYS A 78 24.78 5.39 14.36
N LEU A 79 24.56 4.56 13.33
CA LEU A 79 24.72 3.11 13.40
C LEU A 79 26.16 2.68 13.14
N GLU A 80 26.51 1.45 13.51
CA GLU A 80 27.85 0.88 13.34
C GLU A 80 28.29 0.76 11.87
N ASP A 81 27.31 0.67 10.96
CA ASP A 81 27.53 0.66 9.51
C ASP A 81 27.80 2.05 8.91
N GLY A 82 27.73 3.11 9.72
CA GLY A 82 28.02 4.48 9.30
C GLY A 82 26.80 5.33 8.99
N ARG A 83 25.60 4.74 8.84
CA ARG A 83 24.37 5.51 8.54
C ARG A 83 24.02 6.44 9.70
N ARG A 84 23.53 7.63 9.36
CA ARG A 84 23.19 8.70 10.30
C ARG A 84 21.71 9.07 10.20
N PHE A 85 21.14 9.52 11.30
CA PHE A 85 19.72 9.82 11.41
C PHE A 85 19.48 11.14 12.14
N CYS A 86 18.49 11.92 11.69
CA CYS A 86 18.04 13.07 12.47
C CYS A 86 17.26 12.60 13.70
N ASP A 87 17.16 13.45 14.71
CA ASP A 87 16.55 13.12 16.00
C ASP A 87 15.09 12.65 15.87
N ARG A 88 14.38 13.12 14.83
CA ARG A 88 13.03 12.65 14.50
C ARG A 88 13.02 11.17 14.16
N HIS A 89 13.84 10.74 13.20
CA HIS A 89 13.85 9.35 12.74
C HIS A 89 14.54 8.42 13.74
N ALA A 90 15.58 8.90 14.44
CA ALA A 90 16.30 8.09 15.43
C ALA A 90 15.39 7.46 16.50
N ARG A 91 14.25 8.09 16.81
CA ARG A 91 13.27 7.62 17.80
C ARG A 91 12.34 6.52 17.31
N SER A 92 12.28 6.29 15.99
CA SER A 92 11.30 5.38 15.37
C SER A 92 11.97 4.33 14.47
N LEU A 93 13.27 4.11 14.66
CA LEU A 93 14.03 3.13 13.88
C LEU A 93 13.78 1.73 14.41
N ILE A 94 13.53 0.79 13.49
CA ILE A 94 13.48 -0.62 13.83
C ILE A 94 14.91 -1.18 13.82
N LEU A 95 15.41 -1.54 14.99
CA LEU A 95 16.75 -2.07 15.21
C LEU A 95 16.73 -3.49 15.82
N ASP A 96 15.60 -3.91 16.36
CA ASP A 96 15.42 -5.20 17.02
C ASP A 96 14.85 -6.26 16.04
N GLN A 97 15.44 -7.45 16.05
CA GLN A 97 15.04 -8.56 15.18
C GLN A 97 13.60 -9.01 15.46
N ARG A 98 13.18 -9.07 16.74
CA ARG A 98 11.85 -9.58 17.11
C ARG A 98 10.76 -8.59 16.70
N GLU A 99 11.00 -7.29 16.84
CA GLU A 99 10.12 -6.25 16.32
C GLU A 99 10.01 -6.35 14.79
N ALA A 100 11.13 -6.52 14.09
CA ALA A 100 11.15 -6.71 12.65
C ALA A 100 10.37 -7.97 12.21
N ASP A 101 10.48 -9.09 12.94
CA ASP A 101 9.73 -10.32 12.65
C ASP A 101 8.22 -10.09 12.75
N GLY A 102 7.77 -9.31 13.74
CA GLY A 102 6.37 -8.89 13.87
C GLY A 102 5.90 -8.08 12.67
N ILE A 103 6.70 -7.12 12.21
CA ILE A 103 6.39 -6.29 11.04
C ILE A 103 6.38 -7.12 9.76
N PHE A 104 7.32 -8.05 9.59
CA PHE A 104 7.35 -8.94 8.43
C PHE A 104 6.15 -9.90 8.42
N THR A 105 5.72 -10.37 9.60
CA THR A 105 4.48 -11.15 9.75
C THR A 105 3.26 -10.33 9.34
N ASP A 106 3.23 -9.04 9.67
CA ASP A 106 2.19 -8.13 9.20
C ASP A 106 2.21 -8.00 7.67
N ALA A 107 3.37 -7.83 7.06
CA ALA A 107 3.52 -7.79 5.60
C ALA A 107 3.00 -9.08 4.94
N LYS A 108 3.36 -10.26 5.45
CA LYS A 108 2.85 -11.56 4.98
C LYS A 108 1.32 -11.63 5.03
N ARG A 109 0.72 -11.13 6.12
CA ARG A 109 -0.74 -11.15 6.30
C ARG A 109 -1.44 -10.25 5.29
N GLU A 110 -0.92 -9.05 5.02
CA GLU A 110 -1.50 -8.16 4.01
C GLU A 110 -1.33 -8.75 2.60
N MET A 111 -0.16 -9.30 2.29
CA MET A 111 0.10 -10.02 1.05
C MET A 111 -0.86 -11.20 0.82
N PHE A 112 -1.15 -11.97 1.88
CA PHE A 112 -2.12 -13.06 1.83
C PHE A 112 -3.52 -12.57 1.47
N ARG A 113 -3.94 -11.40 1.96
CA ARG A 113 -5.24 -10.82 1.61
C ARG A 113 -5.30 -10.45 0.13
N LEU A 114 -4.24 -9.82 -0.39
CA LEU A 114 -4.15 -9.41 -1.79
C LEU A 114 -4.14 -10.60 -2.75
N LEU A 115 -3.37 -11.64 -2.44
CA LEU A 115 -3.13 -12.79 -3.33
C LEU A 115 -4.09 -13.96 -3.09
N ARG A 116 -5.15 -13.77 -2.30
CA ARG A 116 -6.13 -14.83 -2.00
C ARG A 116 -6.66 -15.47 -3.30
N GLY A 117 -6.53 -16.79 -3.41
CA GLY A 117 -6.98 -17.56 -4.57
C GLY A 117 -6.06 -17.49 -5.78
N SER A 118 -4.91 -16.83 -5.69
CA SER A 118 -3.97 -16.65 -6.80
C SER A 118 -2.77 -17.61 -6.76
N GLY A 119 -2.65 -18.45 -5.72
CA GLY A 119 -1.54 -19.36 -5.55
C GLY A 119 -1.38 -19.88 -4.13
N GLU A 120 -0.38 -20.73 -3.92
CA GLU A 120 0.05 -21.13 -2.58
C GLU A 120 0.95 -20.04 -2.00
N MET A 121 0.81 -19.79 -0.70
CA MET A 121 1.52 -18.71 -0.03
C MET A 121 2.74 -19.28 0.72
N PRO A 122 3.96 -18.81 0.42
CA PRO A 122 5.17 -19.25 1.11
C PRO A 122 5.08 -19.02 2.63
N ASN A 123 4.88 -20.05 3.43
CA ASN A 123 4.63 -19.86 4.86
C ASN A 123 5.77 -20.34 5.76
N LEU A 124 5.93 -21.67 5.86
CA LEU A 124 6.90 -22.30 6.77
C LEU A 124 8.32 -22.30 6.22
N ASN A 125 8.46 -22.07 4.91
CA ASN A 125 9.72 -22.08 4.17
C ASN A 125 10.28 -20.67 3.91
N VAL A 126 9.71 -19.64 4.55
CA VAL A 126 10.23 -18.26 4.50
C VAL A 126 10.66 -17.81 5.89
N SER A 127 11.91 -17.38 5.98
CA SER A 127 12.50 -16.75 7.17
C SER A 127 12.90 -15.32 6.86
N MET A 128 12.97 -14.46 7.89
CA MET A 128 13.44 -13.08 7.77
C MET A 128 14.64 -12.84 8.68
N LYS A 129 15.61 -12.05 8.22
CA LYS A 129 16.78 -11.59 8.99
C LYS A 129 16.93 -10.09 8.86
N LEU A 130 17.00 -9.40 10.00
CA LEU A 130 17.31 -7.99 10.08
C LEU A 130 18.83 -7.82 10.07
N VAL A 131 19.37 -7.01 9.15
CA VAL A 131 20.82 -6.88 8.93
C VAL A 131 21.25 -5.43 8.80
N ASP A 132 22.53 -5.14 9.03
CA ASP A 132 23.10 -3.82 8.79
C ASP A 132 23.48 -3.59 7.32
N GLY A 133 23.90 -2.36 6.99
CA GLY A 133 24.28 -1.99 5.63
C GLY A 133 25.53 -2.72 5.10
N LYS A 134 26.46 -3.14 5.98
CA LYS A 134 27.67 -3.88 5.56
C LYS A 134 27.30 -5.28 5.13
N VAL A 135 26.48 -5.97 5.92
CA VAL A 135 25.96 -7.30 5.60
C VAL A 135 25.09 -7.25 4.34
N MET A 136 24.19 -6.26 4.23
CA MET A 136 23.35 -6.08 3.04
C MET A 136 24.18 -5.92 1.76
N THR A 137 25.21 -5.07 1.80
CA THR A 137 26.12 -4.86 0.67
C THR A 137 26.88 -6.13 0.30
N GLY A 138 27.35 -6.88 1.31
CA GLY A 138 28.01 -8.17 1.12
C GLY A 138 27.11 -9.20 0.42
N LEU A 139 25.84 -9.28 0.85
CA LEU A 139 24.84 -10.16 0.25
C LEU A 139 24.51 -9.75 -1.20
N ALA A 140 24.28 -8.47 -1.46
CA ALA A 140 24.02 -7.97 -2.81
C ALA A 140 25.15 -8.34 -3.78
N LYS A 141 26.41 -8.15 -3.35
CA LYS A 141 27.59 -8.53 -4.14
C LYS A 141 27.66 -10.04 -4.40
N GLN A 142 27.35 -10.87 -3.41
CA GLN A 142 27.31 -12.33 -3.57
C GLN A 142 26.26 -12.79 -4.57
N LEU A 143 25.12 -12.09 -4.64
CA LEU A 143 24.05 -12.37 -5.58
C LEU A 143 24.29 -11.77 -6.98
N GLY A 144 25.43 -11.09 -7.19
CA GLY A 144 25.73 -10.44 -8.46
C GLY A 144 24.80 -9.26 -8.77
N LEU A 145 24.12 -8.72 -7.75
CA LEU A 145 23.21 -7.60 -7.90
C LEU A 145 24.04 -6.31 -7.99
N GLY A 146 24.03 -5.68 -9.17
CA GLY A 146 24.76 -4.44 -9.45
C GLY A 146 24.13 -3.18 -8.85
N HIS A 147 23.51 -3.28 -7.66
CA HIS A 147 22.82 -2.16 -7.04
C HIS A 147 23.79 -1.25 -6.29
N ASP A 148 23.45 0.03 -6.27
CA ASP A 148 24.12 0.99 -5.42
C ASP A 148 23.82 0.66 -3.95
N GLN A 149 24.88 0.63 -3.15
CA GLN A 149 24.96 0.34 -1.71
C GLN A 149 24.01 1.19 -0.83
N PHE A 150 23.34 2.19 -1.40
CA PHE A 150 22.44 3.11 -0.71
C PHE A 150 20.95 2.95 -1.05
N THR A 151 20.57 2.07 -2.00
CA THR A 151 19.17 1.89 -2.43
C THR A 151 18.57 0.55 -2.02
N THR A 152 19.40 -0.48 -1.77
CA THR A 152 18.90 -1.80 -1.39
C THR A 152 18.48 -1.82 0.08
N VAL A 153 17.18 -1.86 0.32
CA VAL A 153 16.56 -1.92 1.67
C VAL A 153 16.07 -3.31 2.06
N GLY A 154 16.06 -4.25 1.10
CA GLY A 154 15.71 -5.64 1.27
C GLY A 154 16.39 -6.52 0.22
N LEU A 155 16.48 -7.83 0.48
CA LEU A 155 16.93 -8.85 -0.47
C LEU A 155 16.27 -10.20 -0.19
N THR A 156 15.89 -10.92 -1.23
CA THR A 156 15.40 -12.29 -1.13
C THR A 156 16.40 -13.28 -1.70
N ARG A 157 16.80 -14.25 -0.87
CA ARG A 157 17.61 -15.39 -1.31
C ARG A 157 16.74 -16.65 -1.31
N THR A 158 16.68 -17.30 -2.46
CA THR A 158 15.99 -18.59 -2.61
C THR A 158 17.01 -19.72 -2.76
N ARG A 159 16.86 -20.77 -1.95
CA ARG A 159 17.55 -22.05 -2.13
C ARG A 159 16.53 -23.09 -2.57
N LYS A 160 16.85 -23.87 -3.60
CA LYS A 160 16.01 -25.00 -4.05
C LYS A 160 16.57 -26.31 -3.51
N ASP A 161 15.69 -27.19 -3.06
CA ASP A 161 15.97 -28.58 -2.70
C ASP A 161 14.94 -29.48 -3.38
N GLY A 162 15.31 -30.05 -4.53
CA GLY A 162 14.36 -30.71 -5.43
C GLY A 162 13.26 -29.75 -5.90
N ALA A 163 12.00 -30.08 -5.58
CA ALA A 163 10.83 -29.25 -5.90
C ALA A 163 10.54 -28.19 -4.82
N GLU A 164 11.14 -28.28 -3.64
CA GLU A 164 10.89 -27.35 -2.55
C GLU A 164 11.79 -26.10 -2.68
N CYS A 165 11.23 -24.93 -2.34
CA CYS A 165 11.95 -23.68 -2.25
C CYS A 165 12.04 -23.24 -0.78
N PHE A 166 13.21 -22.76 -0.37
CA PHE A 166 13.44 -22.16 0.94
C PHE A 166 13.92 -20.73 0.75
N HIS A 167 13.26 -19.78 1.39
CA HIS A 167 13.50 -18.36 1.22
C HIS A 167 14.06 -17.75 2.50
N THR A 168 15.09 -16.93 2.34
CA THR A 168 15.56 -16.01 3.38
C THR A 168 15.42 -14.59 2.87
N VAL A 169 14.55 -13.83 3.52
CA VAL A 169 14.37 -12.40 3.30
C VAL A 169 15.30 -11.66 4.25
N PHE A 170 16.17 -10.82 3.71
CA PHE A 170 17.04 -9.95 4.47
C PHE A 170 16.47 -8.53 4.40
N LEU A 171 16.25 -7.88 5.54
CA LEU A 171 15.77 -6.50 5.59
C LEU A 171 16.81 -5.62 6.28
N LEU A 172 17.02 -4.42 5.74
CA LEU A 172 17.96 -3.46 6.31
C LEU A 172 17.41 -2.89 7.62
N ASN A 173 18.19 -2.94 8.71
CA ASN A 173 17.84 -2.30 9.97
C ASN A 173 17.87 -0.76 9.85
N GLY A 174 17.33 -0.05 10.84
CA GLY A 174 17.33 1.41 10.81
C GLY A 174 16.34 1.99 9.79
N GLN A 175 15.30 1.23 9.45
CA GLN A 175 14.14 1.71 8.69
C GLN A 175 13.02 2.14 9.64
N THR A 176 12.08 2.93 9.15
CA THR A 176 10.81 3.16 9.85
C THR A 176 9.96 1.89 9.80
N ARG A 177 8.94 1.81 10.65
CA ARG A 177 7.98 0.70 10.61
C ARG A 177 7.35 0.53 9.21
N SER A 178 6.86 1.63 8.63
CA SER A 178 6.20 1.60 7.31
C SER A 178 7.19 1.19 6.20
N GLY A 179 8.41 1.72 6.22
CA GLY A 179 9.45 1.35 5.25
C GLY A 179 9.85 -0.12 5.36
N LEU A 180 10.03 -0.64 6.58
CA LEU A 180 10.33 -2.07 6.78
C LEU A 180 9.17 -2.97 6.33
N LEU A 181 7.92 -2.53 6.51
CA LEU A 181 6.73 -3.26 6.05
C LEU A 181 6.67 -3.27 4.51
N ALA A 182 6.91 -2.13 3.87
CA ALA A 182 6.98 -2.03 2.41
C ALA A 182 8.07 -2.92 1.81
N ALA A 183 9.29 -2.84 2.35
CA ALA A 183 10.40 -3.70 1.95
C ALA A 183 10.08 -5.18 2.19
N GLY A 184 9.49 -5.52 3.34
CA GLY A 184 9.05 -6.88 3.64
C GLY A 184 8.02 -7.41 2.64
N ALA A 185 7.05 -6.60 2.23
CA ALA A 185 6.05 -6.98 1.23
C ALA A 185 6.67 -7.19 -0.16
N HIS A 186 7.59 -6.30 -0.56
CA HIS A 186 8.36 -6.41 -1.81
C HIS A 186 9.15 -7.72 -1.85
N GLU A 187 9.96 -7.99 -0.82
CA GLU A 187 10.80 -9.18 -0.77
C GLU A 187 9.98 -10.48 -0.68
N TYR A 188 8.89 -10.44 0.08
CA TYR A 188 7.98 -11.57 0.13
C TYR A 188 7.28 -11.84 -1.23
N ALA A 189 7.10 -10.83 -2.08
CA ALA A 189 6.62 -11.02 -3.44
C ALA A 189 7.62 -11.82 -4.29
N HIS A 190 8.93 -11.59 -4.15
CA HIS A 190 9.95 -12.43 -4.81
C HIS A 190 9.86 -13.90 -4.34
N ALA A 191 9.65 -14.14 -3.05
CA ALA A 191 9.45 -15.51 -2.54
C ALA A 191 8.20 -16.14 -3.18
N TRP A 192 7.08 -15.41 -3.20
CA TRP A 192 5.84 -15.88 -3.82
C TRP A 192 6.02 -16.19 -5.31
N MET A 193 6.71 -15.32 -6.07
CA MET A 193 6.96 -15.55 -7.49
C MET A 193 7.79 -16.80 -7.75
N ASN A 194 8.81 -17.07 -6.93
CA ASN A 194 9.65 -18.27 -7.07
C ASN A 194 8.86 -19.59 -6.94
N GLU A 195 7.74 -19.57 -6.20
CA GLU A 195 6.88 -20.74 -6.02
C GLU A 195 5.69 -20.78 -6.99
N ASN A 196 5.19 -19.63 -7.43
CA ASN A 196 3.92 -19.54 -8.17
C ASN A 196 4.06 -19.21 -9.66
N VAL A 197 5.25 -18.79 -10.09
CA VAL A 197 5.55 -18.53 -11.50
C VAL A 197 6.23 -19.78 -12.09
N PRO A 198 5.65 -20.39 -13.15
CA PRO A 198 6.23 -21.56 -13.79
C PRO A 198 7.69 -21.34 -14.23
N PRO A 199 8.58 -22.34 -14.15
CA PRO A 199 9.99 -22.16 -14.49
C PRO A 199 10.25 -21.84 -15.98
N ASP A 200 9.30 -22.16 -16.87
CA ASP A 200 9.35 -21.80 -18.29
C ASP A 200 8.88 -20.37 -18.58
N ARG A 201 8.24 -19.71 -17.60
CA ARG A 201 7.81 -18.32 -17.70
C ARG A 201 9.01 -17.38 -17.53
N LYS A 202 9.48 -16.85 -18.65
CA LYS A 202 10.53 -15.83 -18.68
C LYS A 202 9.92 -14.45 -18.50
N LEU A 203 10.24 -13.80 -17.39
CA LEU A 203 9.93 -12.40 -17.13
C LEU A 203 11.23 -11.59 -17.22
N ASP A 204 11.13 -10.40 -17.77
CA ASP A 204 12.22 -9.43 -17.72
C ASP A 204 12.47 -9.03 -16.25
N PRO A 205 13.73 -8.82 -15.82
CA PRO A 205 14.05 -8.43 -14.45
C PRO A 205 13.27 -7.20 -13.96
N ASP A 206 13.10 -6.16 -14.77
CA ASP A 206 12.32 -4.97 -14.37
C ASP A 206 10.84 -5.28 -14.21
N ALA A 207 10.31 -6.27 -14.94
CA ALA A 207 8.92 -6.69 -14.78
C ALA A 207 8.73 -7.49 -13.48
N VAL A 208 9.74 -8.27 -13.07
CA VAL A 208 9.78 -8.92 -11.76
C VAL A 208 9.79 -7.87 -10.65
N GLU A 209 10.71 -6.92 -10.72
CA GLU A 209 10.84 -5.83 -9.75
C GLU A 209 9.59 -4.93 -9.73
N GLY A 210 9.05 -4.60 -10.90
CA GLY A 210 7.83 -3.81 -11.03
C GLY A 210 6.61 -4.50 -10.41
N PHE A 211 6.49 -5.83 -10.53
CA PHE A 211 5.45 -6.57 -9.83
C PHE A 211 5.68 -6.59 -8.31
N CYS A 212 6.92 -6.77 -7.85
CA CYS A 212 7.24 -6.76 -6.42
C CYS A 212 6.97 -5.39 -5.79
N GLU A 213 7.28 -4.30 -6.51
CA GLU A 213 6.90 -2.93 -6.12
C GLU A 213 5.38 -2.71 -6.16
N LEU A 214 4.66 -3.26 -7.14
CA LEU A 214 3.18 -3.21 -7.15
C LEU A 214 2.62 -3.84 -5.88
N MET A 215 3.15 -5.00 -5.47
CA MET A 215 2.71 -5.67 -4.25
C MET A 215 2.93 -4.79 -3.01
N ALA A 216 4.12 -4.20 -2.86
CA ALA A 216 4.40 -3.26 -1.78
C ALA A 216 3.48 -2.03 -1.83
N TYR A 217 3.28 -1.44 -3.01
CA TYR A 217 2.39 -0.30 -3.24
C TYR A 217 0.94 -0.61 -2.81
N LYS A 218 0.44 -1.79 -3.14
CA LYS A 218 -0.90 -2.23 -2.76
C LYS A 218 -1.03 -2.43 -1.26
N VAL A 219 -0.03 -3.03 -0.60
CA VAL A 219 -0.02 -3.15 0.87
C VAL A 219 -0.01 -1.76 1.52
N MET A 220 0.82 -0.82 1.04
CA MET A 220 0.84 0.55 1.54
C MET A 220 -0.49 1.28 1.28
N SER A 221 -1.16 0.99 0.16
CA SER A 221 -2.48 1.54 -0.15
C SER A 221 -3.56 1.06 0.81
N ASP A 222 -3.60 -0.24 1.12
CA ASP A 222 -4.56 -0.82 2.07
C ASP A 222 -4.34 -0.28 3.50
N LEU A 223 -3.08 -0.02 3.86
CA LEU A 223 -2.69 0.57 5.15
C LEU A 223 -2.78 2.10 5.18
N ARG A 224 -3.08 2.76 4.06
CA ARG A 224 -3.13 4.22 3.89
C ARG A 224 -1.81 4.94 4.21
N GLU A 225 -0.70 4.28 3.92
CA GLU A 225 0.67 4.79 4.09
C GLU A 225 1.09 5.60 2.85
N GLU A 226 0.59 6.83 2.73
CA GLU A 226 0.80 7.65 1.51
C GLU A 226 2.27 8.00 1.26
N THR A 227 3.05 8.23 2.32
CA THR A 227 4.48 8.52 2.19
C THR A 227 5.24 7.38 1.51
N GLU A 228 5.01 6.14 1.92
CA GLU A 228 5.69 4.98 1.34
C GLU A 228 5.22 4.71 -0.09
N LYS A 229 3.92 4.89 -0.40
CA LYS A 229 3.44 4.85 -1.79
C LYS A 229 4.21 5.80 -2.70
N GLN A 230 4.42 7.03 -2.25
CA GLN A 230 5.16 8.03 -3.03
C GLN A 230 6.64 7.68 -3.18
N ILE A 231 7.24 7.03 -2.18
CA ILE A 231 8.62 6.53 -2.27
C ILE A 231 8.72 5.43 -3.32
N ILE A 232 7.79 4.47 -3.29
CA ILE A 232 7.72 3.35 -4.24
C ILE A 232 7.55 3.87 -5.68
N LEU A 233 6.60 4.78 -5.91
CA LEU A 233 6.35 5.34 -7.25
C LEU A 233 7.53 6.16 -7.80
N LYS A 234 8.33 6.78 -6.93
CA LYS A 234 9.53 7.53 -7.33
C LYS A 234 10.75 6.64 -7.52
N ASN A 235 10.65 5.34 -7.24
CA ASN A 235 11.77 4.43 -7.38
C ASN A 235 12.09 4.19 -8.87
N ALA A 236 13.14 4.85 -9.35
CA ALA A 236 13.62 4.73 -10.73
C ALA A 236 14.17 3.32 -11.06
N TYR A 237 14.39 2.47 -10.06
CA TYR A 237 14.99 1.15 -10.22
C TYR A 237 14.22 0.24 -11.17
N THR A 238 12.89 0.30 -11.19
CA THR A 238 12.05 -0.53 -12.09
C THR A 238 11.99 -0.01 -13.53
N ARG A 239 12.72 1.08 -13.85
CA ARG A 239 12.71 1.76 -15.17
C ARG A 239 11.29 2.00 -15.71
N GLY A 240 10.37 2.40 -14.82
CA GLY A 240 8.98 2.72 -15.14
C GLY A 240 8.02 1.53 -15.22
N GLN A 241 8.47 0.30 -14.90
CA GLN A 241 7.54 -0.83 -14.81
C GLN A 241 6.56 -0.67 -13.66
N ILE A 242 6.94 -0.09 -12.52
CA ILE A 242 5.98 0.19 -11.44
C ILE A 242 4.80 1.03 -11.94
N ASP A 243 5.07 2.14 -12.64
CA ASP A 243 4.03 2.99 -13.22
C ASP A 243 3.14 2.21 -14.20
N THR A 244 3.77 1.34 -14.99
CA THR A 244 3.07 0.50 -15.97
C THR A 244 2.16 -0.54 -15.28
N PHE A 245 2.60 -1.13 -14.17
CA PHE A 245 1.82 -2.08 -13.38
C PHE A 245 0.66 -1.40 -12.66
N VAL A 246 0.87 -0.22 -12.09
CA VAL A 246 -0.19 0.57 -11.46
C VAL A 246 -1.23 0.98 -12.50
N GLN A 247 -0.80 1.47 -13.67
CA GLN A 247 -1.71 1.77 -14.78
C GLN A 247 -2.48 0.51 -15.25
N ALA A 248 -1.80 -0.63 -15.37
CA ALA A 248 -2.46 -1.87 -15.76
C ALA A 248 -3.49 -2.34 -14.72
N GLU A 249 -3.32 -1.99 -13.44
CA GLU A 249 -4.27 -2.34 -12.39
C GLU A 249 -5.57 -1.55 -12.57
N ASP A 250 -5.44 -0.24 -12.83
CA ASP A 250 -6.57 0.65 -13.09
C ASP A 250 -7.38 0.20 -14.31
N GLU A 251 -6.70 -0.34 -15.33
CA GLU A 251 -7.33 -0.78 -16.59
C GLU A 251 -7.91 -2.22 -16.54
N HIS A 252 -7.21 -3.17 -15.90
CA HIS A 252 -7.49 -4.61 -16.04
C HIS A 252 -7.84 -5.32 -14.74
N HIS A 253 -7.78 -4.62 -13.60
CA HIS A 253 -7.85 -5.16 -12.24
C HIS A 253 -6.67 -6.08 -11.86
N PHE A 254 -6.33 -6.06 -10.57
CA PHE A 254 -5.19 -6.77 -10.00
C PHE A 254 -5.11 -8.27 -10.34
N HIS A 255 -6.23 -9.01 -10.29
CA HIS A 255 -6.23 -10.45 -10.57
C HIS A 255 -5.74 -10.79 -12.00
N ARG A 256 -5.96 -9.90 -12.98
CA ARG A 256 -5.46 -10.10 -14.35
C ARG A 256 -3.97 -9.88 -14.48
N ILE A 257 -3.42 -8.95 -13.70
CA ILE A 257 -1.98 -8.77 -13.59
C ILE A 257 -1.35 -10.03 -13.01
N VAL A 258 -1.88 -10.56 -11.92
CA VAL A 258 -1.36 -11.79 -11.30
C VAL A 258 -1.43 -12.96 -12.28
N HIS A 259 -2.52 -13.08 -13.03
CA HIS A 259 -2.62 -14.07 -14.10
C HIS A 259 -1.57 -13.86 -15.20
N TRP A 260 -1.34 -12.62 -15.65
CA TRP A 260 -0.31 -12.29 -16.63
C TRP A 260 1.12 -12.60 -16.15
N VAL A 261 1.41 -12.37 -14.86
CA VAL A 261 2.71 -12.74 -14.27
C VAL A 261 2.92 -14.24 -14.41
N LYS A 262 1.90 -15.05 -14.09
CA LYS A 262 1.99 -16.52 -14.11
C LYS A 262 1.99 -17.11 -15.53
N SER A 263 1.18 -16.57 -16.44
CA SER A 263 0.87 -17.22 -17.73
C SER A 263 0.80 -16.29 -18.95
N GLY A 264 1.26 -15.03 -18.82
CA GLY A 264 1.33 -14.07 -19.91
C GLY A 264 2.29 -14.48 -21.04
N VAL A 265 2.15 -13.83 -22.20
CA VAL A 265 3.00 -14.05 -23.39
C VAL A 265 4.21 -13.12 -23.38
N GLY A 266 4.06 -11.88 -22.91
CA GLY A 266 5.12 -10.87 -22.91
C GLY A 266 6.05 -10.98 -21.71
N GLU A 267 7.33 -10.67 -21.87
CA GLU A 267 8.31 -10.62 -20.77
C GLU A 267 8.15 -9.36 -19.90
N ARG A 268 7.52 -8.31 -20.46
CA ARG A 268 7.22 -7.02 -19.82
C ARG A 268 5.80 -6.58 -20.14
N ILE A 269 5.20 -5.77 -19.26
CA ILE A 269 3.99 -5.04 -19.65
C ILE A 269 4.42 -3.87 -20.54
N LYS A 270 3.81 -3.81 -21.72
CA LYS A 270 4.02 -2.71 -22.66
C LYS A 270 3.01 -1.61 -22.34
N SER A 271 3.49 -0.41 -22.07
CA SER A 271 2.65 0.79 -22.04
C SER A 271 2.63 1.44 -23.43
N SER A 272 1.45 1.75 -23.93
CA SER A 272 1.25 2.75 -24.98
C SER A 272 0.70 4.02 -24.34
N ARG A 273 0.73 5.16 -25.05
CA ARG A 273 0.20 6.45 -24.53
C ARG A 273 -1.28 6.41 -24.10
N THR A 274 -2.03 5.35 -24.44
CA THR A 274 -3.47 5.25 -24.18
C THR A 274 -3.94 3.94 -23.56
N THR A 275 -3.14 2.88 -23.56
CA THR A 275 -3.53 1.54 -23.02
C THR A 275 -2.30 0.72 -22.62
N THR A 276 -2.45 -0.08 -21.58
CA THR A 276 -1.51 -1.17 -21.23
C THR A 276 -1.96 -2.48 -21.87
N GLY A 277 -1.04 -3.14 -22.58
CA GLY A 277 -1.30 -4.42 -23.21
C GLY A 277 -0.95 -5.57 -22.27
N LEU A 278 -1.96 -6.21 -21.66
CA LEU A 278 -1.78 -7.51 -20.99
C LEU A 278 -1.99 -8.64 -22.00
N ASP A 279 -0.93 -8.99 -22.72
CA ASP A 279 -0.95 -10.15 -23.61
C ASP A 279 -0.97 -11.43 -22.77
N LEU A 280 -2.16 -11.98 -22.53
CA LEU A 280 -2.35 -13.28 -21.89
C LEU A 280 -2.17 -14.39 -22.93
N LYS A 281 -1.53 -15.51 -22.56
CA LYS A 281 -1.59 -16.70 -23.41
C LYS A 281 -3.07 -16.98 -23.65
N ARG A 282 -3.48 -17.00 -24.91
CA ARG A 282 -4.79 -17.53 -25.30
C ARG A 282 -4.81 -18.93 -24.69
N GLN A 283 -5.58 -19.15 -23.65
CA GLN A 283 -5.74 -20.50 -23.16
C GLN A 283 -6.28 -21.27 -24.37
N ASP A 284 -5.55 -22.31 -24.81
CA ASP A 284 -6.24 -23.52 -25.22
C ASP A 284 -7.03 -23.92 -23.97
N GLN A 285 -8.20 -23.30 -23.82
CA GLN A 285 -9.20 -23.82 -22.93
C GLN A 285 -9.34 -25.26 -23.41
N PRO A 286 -9.16 -26.28 -22.55
CA PRO A 286 -9.75 -27.55 -22.88
C PRO A 286 -11.17 -27.21 -23.31
N ARG A 287 -11.60 -27.68 -24.48
CA ARG A 287 -13.01 -27.65 -24.82
C ARG A 287 -13.69 -28.39 -23.68
N LEU A 288 -14.12 -27.63 -22.67
CA LEU A 288 -15.03 -28.12 -21.67
C LEU A 288 -16.16 -28.72 -22.51
N PRO A 289 -16.61 -29.96 -22.25
CA PRO A 289 -17.87 -30.39 -22.84
C PRO A 289 -18.84 -29.26 -22.59
N SER A 290 -19.49 -28.77 -23.65
CA SER A 290 -20.25 -27.52 -23.65
C SER A 290 -21.18 -27.48 -22.44
N TRP A 291 -20.70 -26.91 -21.34
CA TRP A 291 -21.55 -26.54 -20.24
C TRP A 291 -22.37 -25.39 -20.81
N PRO A 292 -23.71 -25.45 -20.70
CA PRO A 292 -24.56 -24.40 -21.24
C PRO A 292 -24.00 -23.07 -20.77
N GLN A 293 -23.88 -22.12 -21.71
CA GLN A 293 -23.47 -20.75 -21.40
C GLN A 293 -24.12 -20.37 -20.08
N ALA A 294 -23.32 -19.90 -19.12
CA ALA A 294 -23.87 -19.33 -17.90
C ALA A 294 -24.76 -18.17 -18.34
N VAL A 295 -26.05 -18.47 -18.45
CA VAL A 295 -27.10 -17.49 -18.65
C VAL A 295 -26.85 -16.49 -17.52
N PRO A 296 -26.72 -15.18 -17.82
CA PRO A 296 -26.62 -14.17 -16.79
C PRO A 296 -27.72 -14.48 -15.78
N THR A 297 -27.37 -14.81 -14.53
CA THR A 297 -28.38 -15.17 -13.55
C THR A 297 -29.37 -14.02 -13.53
N PRO A 298 -30.66 -14.25 -13.84
CA PRO A 298 -31.63 -13.17 -13.93
C PRO A 298 -31.50 -12.32 -12.69
N VAL A 299 -31.21 -11.02 -12.88
CA VAL A 299 -31.19 -10.08 -11.76
C VAL A 299 -32.62 -10.06 -11.24
N PRO A 300 -32.87 -10.42 -9.97
CA PRO A 300 -34.23 -10.43 -9.46
C PRO A 300 -34.87 -9.05 -9.59
N ASP A 301 -36.12 -9.01 -10.04
CA ASP A 301 -36.90 -7.77 -10.14
C ASP A 301 -37.23 -7.17 -8.76
N THR A 302 -37.00 -7.93 -7.70
CA THR A 302 -37.24 -7.54 -6.31
C THR A 302 -36.04 -7.87 -5.42
N LEU A 303 -35.99 -7.28 -4.23
CA LEU A 303 -35.02 -7.66 -3.21
C LEU A 303 -35.36 -9.04 -2.66
N GLN A 304 -34.41 -9.96 -2.71
CA GLN A 304 -34.58 -11.33 -2.24
C GLN A 304 -33.45 -11.72 -1.29
N LEU A 305 -33.83 -12.35 -0.18
CA LEU A 305 -32.89 -13.01 0.72
C LEU A 305 -32.55 -14.39 0.15
N LYS A 306 -31.32 -14.54 -0.34
CA LYS A 306 -30.84 -15.76 -0.98
C LYS A 306 -30.19 -16.75 -0.01
N GLY A 307 -29.75 -16.28 1.14
CA GLY A 307 -29.08 -17.13 2.12
C GLY A 307 -28.86 -16.42 3.45
N ILE A 308 -28.78 -17.22 4.51
CA ILE A 308 -28.32 -16.79 5.82
C ILE A 308 -27.20 -17.74 6.22
N SER A 309 -26.08 -17.19 6.68
CA SER A 309 -24.95 -17.98 7.18
C SER A 309 -24.39 -17.37 8.47
N GLY A 310 -23.73 -18.20 9.28
CA GLY A 310 -23.13 -17.76 10.54
C GLY A 310 -23.65 -18.53 11.76
N ARG A 311 -23.42 -17.96 12.95
CA ARG A 311 -23.86 -18.47 14.25
C ARG A 311 -24.76 -17.43 14.93
N PRO A 312 -25.59 -17.82 15.92
CA PRO A 312 -26.39 -16.86 16.69
C PRO A 312 -25.55 -15.66 17.19
N GLY A 313 -26.04 -14.44 16.92
CA GLY A 313 -25.33 -13.19 17.23
C GLY A 313 -24.25 -12.75 16.22
N ARG A 314 -23.95 -13.55 15.18
CA ARG A 314 -23.02 -13.24 14.09
C ARG A 314 -23.54 -13.69 12.72
N TRP A 315 -24.83 -13.48 12.49
CA TRP A 315 -25.47 -13.81 11.22
C TRP A 315 -25.02 -12.89 10.08
N LEU A 316 -24.98 -13.45 8.88
CA LEU A 316 -24.76 -12.79 7.60
C LEU A 316 -25.95 -13.10 6.70
N ALA A 317 -26.49 -12.07 6.06
CA ALA A 317 -27.57 -12.19 5.09
C ALA A 317 -27.02 -11.95 3.68
N LEU A 318 -27.34 -12.85 2.74
CA LEU A 318 -27.03 -12.71 1.32
C LEU A 318 -28.27 -12.15 0.61
N ILE A 319 -28.26 -10.88 0.24
CA ILE A 319 -29.40 -10.18 -0.39
C ILE A 319 -29.01 -9.79 -1.81
N ASN A 320 -29.68 -10.39 -2.82
CA ASN A 320 -29.38 -10.16 -4.25
C ASN A 320 -27.87 -10.15 -4.59
N ASN A 321 -27.14 -11.11 -4.02
CA ASN A 321 -25.69 -11.33 -4.16
C ASN A 321 -24.77 -10.43 -3.31
N GLU A 322 -25.30 -9.53 -2.50
CA GLU A 322 -24.52 -8.77 -1.52
C GLU A 322 -24.62 -9.40 -0.14
N THR A 323 -23.49 -9.47 0.57
CA THR A 323 -23.44 -10.05 1.93
C THR A 323 -23.40 -8.95 2.97
N LEU A 324 -24.33 -8.99 3.93
CA LEU A 324 -24.52 -7.94 4.95
C LEU A 324 -24.61 -8.51 6.36
N ARG A 325 -24.03 -7.81 7.34
CA ARG A 325 -24.31 -7.94 8.78
C ARG A 325 -25.41 -6.96 9.22
N ALA A 326 -26.00 -7.22 10.38
CA ALA A 326 -26.85 -6.24 11.05
C ALA A 326 -26.05 -4.93 11.30
N GLY A 327 -26.60 -3.80 10.87
CA GLY A 327 -25.99 -2.47 10.89
C GLY A 327 -25.31 -2.05 9.59
N GLU A 328 -24.99 -2.98 8.69
CA GLU A 328 -24.28 -2.68 7.43
C GLU A 328 -25.24 -2.18 6.34
N SER A 329 -24.69 -1.46 5.37
CA SER A 329 -25.43 -1.00 4.19
C SER A 329 -24.66 -1.33 2.90
N ALA A 330 -25.36 -1.76 1.85
CA ALA A 330 -24.77 -2.06 0.55
C ALA A 330 -25.71 -1.62 -0.60
N ARG A 331 -25.12 -1.36 -1.76
CA ARG A 331 -25.87 -1.12 -3.01
C ARG A 331 -26.22 -2.47 -3.62
N VAL A 332 -27.50 -2.75 -3.67
CA VAL A 332 -28.04 -4.03 -4.12
C VAL A 332 -28.71 -3.85 -5.47
N ARG A 333 -28.37 -4.70 -6.44
CA ARG A 333 -28.96 -4.63 -7.78
C ARG A 333 -30.36 -5.24 -7.79
N VAL A 334 -31.34 -4.50 -8.33
CA VAL A 334 -32.74 -4.90 -8.46
C VAL A 334 -33.22 -4.48 -9.85
N ALA A 335 -33.64 -5.45 -10.67
CA ALA A 335 -33.90 -5.24 -12.10
C ALA A 335 -32.75 -4.48 -12.80
N ALA A 336 -33.05 -3.33 -13.42
CA ALA A 336 -32.09 -2.46 -14.10
C ALA A 336 -31.46 -1.37 -13.21
N THR A 337 -31.72 -1.38 -11.90
CA THR A 337 -31.32 -0.30 -10.97
C THR A 337 -30.55 -0.82 -9.76
N ASN A 338 -29.95 0.09 -8.99
CA ASN A 338 -29.30 -0.23 -7.72
C ASN A 338 -30.04 0.49 -6.59
N VAL A 339 -30.33 -0.24 -5.52
CA VAL A 339 -30.99 0.30 -4.33
C VAL A 339 -30.03 0.22 -3.15
N LEU A 340 -29.89 1.30 -2.40
CA LEU A 340 -29.09 1.29 -1.16
C LEU A 340 -29.94 0.71 -0.02
N VAL A 341 -29.49 -0.43 0.50
CA VAL A 341 -30.19 -1.18 1.55
C VAL A 341 -29.35 -1.19 2.81
N ARG A 342 -29.96 -0.94 3.96
CA ARG A 342 -29.38 -1.14 5.30
C ARG A 342 -29.98 -2.39 5.93
N CYS A 343 -29.15 -3.31 6.40
CA CYS A 343 -29.61 -4.47 7.16
C CYS A 343 -29.78 -4.07 8.63
N LEU A 344 -30.98 -4.22 9.20
CA LEU A 344 -31.28 -3.83 10.58
C LEU A 344 -31.11 -5.00 11.54
N ALA A 345 -31.59 -6.19 11.16
CA ALA A 345 -31.53 -7.39 11.97
C ALA A 345 -31.55 -8.65 11.08
N ILE A 346 -30.98 -9.74 11.57
CA ILE A 346 -30.95 -11.04 10.88
C ILE A 346 -31.32 -12.13 11.89
N THR A 347 -32.26 -13.00 11.51
CA THR A 347 -32.66 -14.20 12.26
C THR A 347 -32.25 -15.45 11.48
N GLU A 348 -32.63 -16.64 11.96
CA GLU A 348 -32.33 -17.90 11.26
C GLU A 348 -33.03 -18.06 9.92
N GLN A 349 -34.11 -17.32 9.67
CA GLN A 349 -34.95 -17.48 8.47
C GLN A 349 -35.28 -16.16 7.75
N SER A 350 -34.90 -15.01 8.31
CA SER A 350 -35.25 -13.72 7.74
C SER A 350 -34.19 -12.64 8.00
N ALA A 351 -34.21 -11.60 7.19
CA ALA A 351 -33.45 -10.37 7.40
C ALA A 351 -34.39 -9.17 7.31
N MET A 352 -34.37 -8.31 8.32
CA MET A 352 -35.07 -7.04 8.31
C MET A 352 -34.15 -5.98 7.69
N ILE A 353 -34.65 -5.28 6.69
CA ILE A 353 -33.91 -4.27 5.94
C ILE A 353 -34.66 -2.93 5.92
N GLU A 354 -33.92 -1.88 5.63
CA GLU A 354 -34.42 -0.52 5.38
C GLU A 354 -33.89 -0.03 4.04
N LEU A 355 -34.77 0.50 3.21
CA LEU A 355 -34.42 1.19 1.98
C LEU A 355 -33.98 2.61 2.34
N VAL A 356 -32.69 2.91 2.20
CA VAL A 356 -32.12 4.18 2.70
C VAL A 356 -32.74 5.41 2.03
N ALA A 357 -33.15 5.29 0.76
CA ALA A 357 -33.75 6.39 0.01
C ALA A 357 -35.16 6.77 0.49
N THR A 358 -35.94 5.80 1.00
CA THR A 358 -37.36 6.00 1.36
C THR A 358 -37.62 5.87 2.86
N GLY A 359 -36.66 5.32 3.63
CA GLY A 359 -36.86 4.93 5.03
C GLY A 359 -37.80 3.73 5.20
N GLU A 360 -38.24 3.10 4.10
CA GLU A 360 -39.18 1.99 4.16
C GLU A 360 -38.51 0.73 4.70
N ARG A 361 -39.14 0.09 5.70
CA ARG A 361 -38.66 -1.15 6.31
C ARG A 361 -39.39 -2.35 5.73
N ARG A 362 -38.63 -3.40 5.41
CA ARG A 362 -39.15 -4.65 4.87
C ARG A 362 -38.46 -5.85 5.51
N THR A 363 -39.20 -6.91 5.73
CA THR A 363 -38.64 -8.20 6.14
C THR A 363 -38.55 -9.10 4.91
N LEU A 364 -37.34 -9.58 4.62
CA LEU A 364 -37.10 -10.57 3.59
C LEU A 364 -36.96 -11.94 4.25
N SER A 365 -37.72 -12.92 3.80
CA SER A 365 -37.62 -14.31 4.25
C SER A 365 -36.90 -15.15 3.21
N LEU A 366 -36.24 -16.21 3.65
CA LEU A 366 -35.71 -17.21 2.72
C LEU A 366 -36.86 -17.82 1.90
N PRO A 367 -36.66 -18.10 0.60
CA PRO A 367 -37.64 -18.81 -0.19
C PRO A 367 -37.89 -20.21 0.41
N PRO A 368 -39.13 -20.73 0.34
CA PRO A 368 -39.43 -22.09 0.78
C PRO A 368 -38.56 -23.08 -0.01
N ARG A 369 -38.05 -24.10 0.68
CA ARG A 369 -37.20 -25.14 0.10
C ARG A 369 -37.97 -26.06 -0.83
#